data_AF-A0A382H1G8-F1
#
_entry.id   AF-A0A382H1G8-F1
#
_cell.length_a   1.000
_cell.length_b   1.000
_cell.length_c   1.000
_cell.angle_alpha   90.00
_cell.angle_beta   90.00
_cell.angle_gamma   90.00
#
_symmetry.space_group_name_H-M   'P 1'
#
loop_
_entity.id
_entity.type
_entity.pdbx_description
1 polymer ?
#
loop_
_entity_poly.entity_id
_entity_poly.type
_entity_poly.pdbx_seq_one_letter_code
_entity_poly.pdbx_strand_id
1 'polypeptide(L)' 'MNSAHISYVNKGEFISQDGVATRMEWLETGYLVRTDAGLKMKFMFSDNIKMETVQL' A
#
# COMPACT_ATOMS: atom_id res chain seq x y z
N MET A 1 -5.20 20.01 15.25
CA MET A 1 -5.41 19.51 13.87
C MET A 1 -4.17 19.81 13.03
N ASN A 2 -3.21 18.88 12.93
CA ASN A 2 -1.97 19.01 12.12
C ASN A 2 -1.62 17.70 11.40
N SER A 3 -2.64 16.92 11.04
CA SER A 3 -2.49 15.61 10.43
C SER A 3 -3.54 15.38 9.36
N ALA A 4 -3.25 14.46 8.45
CA ALA A 4 -4.17 13.99 7.43
C ALA A 4 -4.24 12.46 7.48
N HIS A 5 -5.41 11.91 7.21
CA HIS A 5 -5.61 10.49 6.97
C HIS A 5 -5.94 10.30 5.49
N ILE A 6 -5.28 9.35 4.85
CA ILE A 6 -5.53 9.02 3.44
C ILE A 6 -5.70 7.51 3.37
N SER A 7 -6.81 7.06 2.77
CA SER A 7 -7.08 5.65 2.53
C SER A 7 -7.36 5.42 1.06
N TYR A 8 -6.81 4.36 0.48
CA TYR A 8 -6.94 4.03 -0.93
C TYR A 8 -6.82 2.51 -1.13
N VAL A 9 -7.43 2.01 -2.21
CA VAL A 9 -7.32 0.62 -2.63
C VAL A 9 -6.32 0.54 -3.76
N ASN A 10 -5.37 -0.39 -3.65
CA ASN A 10 -4.36 -0.65 -4.65
C ASN A 10 -4.62 -1.99 -5.35
N LYS A 11 -4.18 -2.08 -6.59
CA LYS A 11 -4.12 -3.31 -7.38
C LYS A 11 -2.74 -3.41 -7.99
N GLY A 12 -2.09 -4.55 -7.85
CA GLY A 12 -0.71 -4.74 -8.28
C GLY A 12 -0.39 -6.18 -8.66
N GLU A 13 0.62 -6.34 -9.51
CA GLU A 13 1.20 -7.63 -9.88
C GLU A 13 2.70 -7.59 -9.51
N PHE A 14 3.14 -8.59 -8.77
CA PHE A 14 4.52 -8.74 -8.31
C PHE A 14 5.10 -10.00 -8.93
N ILE A 15 6.17 -9.86 -9.69
CA ILE A 15 6.85 -10.97 -10.36
C ILE A 15 8.15 -11.27 -9.61
N SER A 16 8.27 -12.47 -9.07
CA SER A 16 9.50 -12.93 -8.43
C SER A 16 10.50 -13.50 -9.45
N GLN A 17 11.75 -13.64 -9.04
CA GLN A 17 12.84 -14.10 -9.91
C GLN A 17 12.66 -15.53 -10.44
N ASP A 18 11.92 -16.37 -9.73
CA ASP A 18 11.54 -17.74 -10.08
C ASP A 18 10.31 -17.81 -11.01
N GLY A 19 9.85 -16.66 -11.53
CA GLY A 19 8.75 -16.60 -12.49
C GLY A 19 7.38 -16.79 -11.85
N VAL A 20 7.23 -16.56 -10.55
CA VAL A 20 5.92 -16.58 -9.90
C VAL A 20 5.32 -15.17 -9.93
N ALA A 21 4.11 -15.04 -10.47
CA ALA A 21 3.34 -13.80 -10.44
C ALA A 21 2.34 -13.84 -9.28
N THR A 22 2.41 -12.83 -8.40
CA THR A 22 1.42 -12.61 -7.34
C THR A 22 0.62 -11.36 -7.67
N ARG A 23 -0.69 -11.52 -7.89
CA ARG A 23 -1.61 -10.40 -8.08
C ARG A 23 -2.33 -10.14 -6.77
N MET A 24 -2.37 -8.87 -6.37
CA MET A 24 -2.92 -8.46 -5.10
C MET A 24 -3.84 -7.25 -5.25
N GLU A 25 -4.93 -7.28 -4.50
CA GLU A 25 -5.74 -6.11 -4.17
C GLU A 25 -5.63 -5.88 -2.66
N TRP A 26 -5.29 -4.67 -2.24
CA TRP A 26 -5.08 -4.34 -0.83
C TRP A 26 -5.56 -2.94 -0.50
N LEU A 27 -6.05 -2.77 0.73
CA LEU A 27 -6.33 -1.46 1.31
C LEU A 27 -5.04 -0.90 1.89
N GLU A 28 -4.80 0.38 1.68
CA GLU A 28 -3.67 1.11 2.25
C GLU A 28 -4.19 2.36 2.97
N THR A 29 -3.73 2.59 4.19
CA THR A 29 -4.06 3.78 4.96
C THR A 29 -2.81 4.43 5.51
N GLY A 30 -2.63 5.71 5.18
CA GLY A 30 -1.54 6.55 5.68
C GLY A 30 -2.03 7.55 6.72
N TYR A 31 -1.29 7.65 7.83
CA TYR A 31 -1.38 8.78 8.76
C TYR A 31 -0.22 9.73 8.52
N LEU A 32 -0.53 10.96 8.09
CA LEU A 32 0.45 11.98 7.79
C LEU A 32 0.43 13.07 8.85
N VAL A 33 1.60 13.60 9.19
CA VAL A 33 1.77 14.75 10.09
C VAL A 33 2.36 15.93 9.32
N ARG A 34 1.90 17.15 9.64
CA ARG A 34 2.44 18.39 9.08
C ARG A 34 3.82 18.66 9.66
N THR A 35 4.73 19.04 8.78
CA THR A 35 6.08 19.55 9.05
C THR A 35 6.25 20.88 8.30
N ASP A 36 7.35 21.59 8.55
CA ASP A 36 7.67 22.83 7.83
C ASP A 36 7.83 22.61 6.32
N ALA A 37 8.20 21.40 5.91
CA ALA A 37 8.35 21.00 4.51
C ALA A 37 7.07 20.37 3.92
N GLY A 38 5.93 20.45 4.62
CA GLY A 38 4.66 19.84 4.21
C GLY A 38 4.31 18.56 4.98
N LEU A 39 3.45 17.71 4.40
CA LEU A 39 3.00 16.48 5.06
C LEU A 39 4.04 15.36 4.93
N LYS A 40 4.34 14.68 6.04
CA LYS A 40 5.17 13.47 6.06
C LYS A 40 4.38 12.29 6.60
N MET A 41 4.57 11.12 5.98
CA MET A 41 4.02 9.86 6.47
C MET A 41 4.61 9.54 7.85
N LYS A 42 3.74 9.28 8.83
CA LYS A 42 4.15 8.86 10.17
C LYS A 42 3.83 7.38 10.40
N PHE A 43 2.65 6.93 9.95
CA PHE A 43 2.27 5.52 10.00
C PHE A 43 1.61 5.11 8.69
N MET A 44 1.80 3.85 8.34
CA MET A 44 1.21 3.20 7.17
C MET A 44 0.66 1.85 7.61
N PHE A 45 -0.53 1.51 7.14
CA PHE A 45 -1.18 0.25 7.44
C PHE A 45 -1.80 -0.31 6.16
N SER A 46 -1.42 -1.53 5.84
CA SER A 46 -1.91 -2.27 4.70
C SER A 46 -2.74 -3.47 5.17
N ASP A 47 -3.84 -3.75 4.47
CA ASP A 47 -4.65 -4.95 4.69
C ASP A 47 -4.97 -5.64 3.36
N ASN A 48 -4.91 -6.96 3.34
CA ASN A 48 -5.12 -7.74 2.13
C ASN A 48 -6.62 -7.90 1.86
N ILE A 49 -7.06 -7.60 0.64
CA ILE A 49 -8.43 -7.86 0.19
C ILE A 49 -8.49 -9.15 -0.61
N LYS A 50 -7.58 -9.30 -1.58
CA LYS A 50 -7.46 -10.49 -2.43
C LYS A 50 -6.00 -10.73 -2.81
N MET A 51 -5.60 -12.01 -2.84
CA MET A 51 -4.30 -12.45 -3.35
C MET A 51 -4.48 -13.69 -4.22
N GLU A 52 -3.81 -13.72 -5.36
CA GLU A 52 -3.67 -14.92 -6.20
C GLU A 52 -2.23 -15.06 -6.69
N THR A 53 -1.74 -16.29 -6.72
CA THR A 53 -0.37 -16.61 -7.14
C THR A 53 -0.42 -17.58 -8.31
N VAL A 54 0.30 -17.26 -9.38
CA VAL A 54 0.31 -17.99 -10.65
C VAL A 54 1.76 -18.21 -11.07
N GLN A 55 2.11 -19.45 -11.42
CA GLN A 55 3.39 -19.74 -12.07
C GLN A 55 3.30 -19.26 -13.53
N LEU A 56 4.24 -18.41 -13.95
CA LEU A 56 4.33 -17.92 -15.34
C LEU A 56 4.92 -18.98 -16.28
#